data_AF-A0A3M0EHX2-F1
#
_entry.id   AF-A0A3M0EHX2-F1
#
_cell.length_a   1.000
_cell.length_b   1.000
_cell.length_c   1.000
_cell.angle_alpha   90.00
_cell.angle_beta   90.00
_cell.angle_gamma   90.00
#
_symmetry.space_group_name_H-M   'P 1'
#
loop_
_entity.id
_entity.type
_entity.pdbx_description
1 polymer ?
#
loop_
_entity_poly.entity_id
_entity_poly.type
_entity_poly.pdbx_seq_one_letter_code
_entity_poly.pdbx_strand_id
1 'polypeptide(L)'
;MVPTMLFLIGCASTRPVEGPVRLGQMAAVNGPRVRADRVIEDSRCPTDVQCVQAGRLIVRVTVFGGGWSRQFDLQPGVPVHVADGSLTLVEATPLPRTTRPRTRMHAYRFTFNFQGGL
;
A
#
# COMPACT_ATOMS: atom_id res chain seq x y z
N MET A 1 -31.07 -0.27 -39.20
CA MET A 1 -30.61 0.94 -38.47
C MET A 1 -30.77 0.67 -36.98
N VAL A 2 -29.73 0.13 -36.33
CA VAL A 2 -29.64 -0.12 -34.87
C VAL A 2 -28.18 0.16 -34.50
N PRO A 3 -27.89 0.92 -33.42
CA PRO A 3 -26.63 1.65 -33.32
C PRO A 3 -25.49 0.79 -32.77
N THR A 4 -24.32 0.98 -33.38
CA THR A 4 -23.03 0.45 -32.94
C THR A 4 -22.69 0.96 -31.53
N MET A 5 -22.65 0.04 -30.57
CA MET A 5 -22.27 0.32 -29.18
C MET A 5 -20.74 0.39 -29.10
N LEU A 6 -20.21 1.61 -28.96
CA LEU A 6 -18.77 1.89 -28.86
C LEU A 6 -18.29 1.54 -27.44
N PHE A 7 -17.65 0.38 -27.26
CA PHE A 7 -16.96 0.03 -26.00
C PHE A 7 -15.60 0.73 -25.94
N LEU A 8 -15.52 1.84 -25.20
CA LEU A 8 -14.25 2.49 -24.87
C LEU A 8 -13.54 1.70 -23.77
N ILE A 9 -12.59 0.85 -24.18
CA ILE A 9 -11.64 0.19 -23.27
C ILE A 9 -10.53 1.21 -22.96
N GLY A 10 -10.67 1.94 -21.85
CA GLY A 10 -9.64 2.85 -21.36
C GLY A 10 -8.60 2.11 -20.51
N CYS A 11 -7.35 2.01 -20.97
CA CYS A 11 -6.23 1.61 -20.12
C CYS A 11 -5.93 2.72 -19.11
N ALA A 12 -6.38 2.58 -17.87
CA ALA A 12 -6.01 3.46 -16.77
C ALA A 12 -4.54 3.24 -16.38
N SER A 13 -3.63 3.98 -17.01
CA SER A 13 -2.23 4.07 -16.58
C SER A 13 -2.18 4.82 -15.25
N THR A 14 -2.10 4.09 -14.14
CA THR A 14 -1.93 4.70 -12.82
C THR A 14 -0.52 5.27 -12.74
N ARG A 15 -0.39 6.60 -12.85
CA ARG A 15 0.89 7.28 -12.67
C ARG A 15 1.37 7.07 -11.22
N PRO A 16 2.67 6.85 -11.00
CA PRO A 16 3.21 6.79 -9.66
C PRO A 16 2.95 8.10 -8.90
N VAL A 17 2.59 7.99 -7.63
CA VAL A 17 2.33 9.14 -6.74
C VAL A 17 3.36 9.14 -5.61
N GLU A 18 3.87 10.31 -5.22
CA GLU A 18 4.87 10.43 -4.14
C GLU A 18 4.23 10.37 -2.73
N GLY A 19 2.93 10.64 -2.63
CA GLY A 19 2.17 10.66 -1.38
C GLY A 19 1.50 9.34 -1.00
N PRO A 20 0.61 9.36 0.01
CA PRO A 20 -0.06 8.16 0.48
C PRO A 20 -0.93 7.52 -0.61
N VAL A 21 -0.67 6.25 -0.93
CA VAL A 21 -1.34 5.55 -2.04
C VAL A 21 -2.42 4.59 -1.56
N ARG A 22 -3.44 4.37 -2.39
CA ARG A 22 -4.46 3.33 -2.14
C ARG A 22 -3.95 1.94 -2.49
N LEU A 23 -4.71 0.93 -2.08
CA LEU A 23 -4.58 -0.40 -2.65
C LEU A 23 -4.70 -0.34 -4.19
N GLY A 24 -3.85 -1.10 -4.87
CA GLY A 24 -3.71 -1.14 -6.32
C GLY A 24 -2.94 0.03 -6.94
N GLN A 25 -2.70 1.12 -6.21
CA GLN A 25 -1.99 2.27 -6.73
C GLN A 25 -0.46 2.14 -6.60
N MET A 26 0.25 2.75 -7.55
CA MET A 26 1.71 2.81 -7.57
C MET A 26 2.19 4.04 -6.80
N ALA A 27 3.09 3.84 -5.86
CA ALA A 27 3.89 4.87 -5.22
C ALA A 27 5.27 4.97 -5.88
N ALA A 28 5.78 6.17 -6.10
CA ALA A 28 7.20 6.38 -6.40
C ALA A 28 7.91 6.82 -5.12
N VAL A 29 8.96 6.10 -4.72
CA VAL A 29 9.72 6.40 -3.50
C VAL A 29 11.20 6.41 -3.81
N ASN A 30 11.73 7.59 -4.16
CA ASN A 30 13.16 7.89 -4.34
C ASN A 30 13.99 6.70 -4.87
N GLY A 31 13.61 6.16 -6.03
CA GLY A 31 14.21 4.95 -6.61
C GLY A 31 13.14 3.97 -7.10
N PRO A 32 12.78 2.94 -6.32
CA PRO A 32 11.81 1.95 -6.75
C PRO A 32 10.37 2.50 -6.82
N ARG A 33 9.54 1.82 -7.61
CA ARG A 33 8.08 1.97 -7.56
C ARG A 33 7.48 0.86 -6.70
N VAL A 34 6.51 1.19 -5.87
CA VAL A 34 5.89 0.26 -4.92
C VAL A 34 4.39 0.25 -5.14
N ARG A 35 3.79 -0.92 -5.38
CA ARG A 35 2.33 -1.09 -5.44
C ARG A 35 1.84 -1.76 -4.18
N ALA A 36 0.89 -1.15 -3.48
CA ALA A 36 0.19 -1.80 -2.38
C ALA A 36 -0.85 -2.79 -2.94
N ASP A 37 -0.59 -4.09 -2.88
CA ASP A 37 -1.46 -5.09 -3.53
C ASP A 37 -2.70 -5.40 -2.67
N ARG A 38 -2.48 -5.75 -1.40
CA ARG A 38 -3.55 -6.07 -0.46
C ARG A 38 -3.08 -6.00 1.00
N VAL A 39 -4.04 -5.83 1.90
CA VAL A 39 -3.83 -6.07 3.32
C VAL A 39 -3.99 -7.58 3.58
N ILE A 40 -2.97 -8.19 4.18
CA ILE A 40 -3.01 -9.60 4.59
C ILE A 40 -3.63 -9.72 5.98
N GLU A 41 -3.25 -8.82 6.87
CA GLU A 41 -3.74 -8.79 8.25
C GLU A 41 -3.88 -7.35 8.71
N ASP A 42 -5.00 -7.00 9.33
CA ASP A 42 -5.16 -5.76 10.12
C ASP A 42 -5.85 -6.08 11.45
N SER A 43 -5.04 -6.52 12.41
CA SER A 43 -5.43 -6.76 13.79
C SER A 43 -5.13 -5.56 14.71
N ARG A 44 -4.71 -4.41 14.14
CA ARG A 44 -4.30 -3.22 14.91
C ARG A 44 -5.33 -2.85 15.98
N CYS A 45 -4.83 -2.44 17.14
CA CYS A 45 -5.66 -1.97 18.24
C CYS A 45 -6.43 -0.71 17.81
N PRO A 46 -7.76 -0.68 17.97
CA PRO A 46 -8.55 0.53 17.72
C PRO A 46 -8.10 1.70 18.60
N THR A 47 -8.09 2.91 18.06
CA THR A 47 -7.62 4.11 18.80
C THR A 47 -8.52 4.52 19.97
N ASP A 48 -9.73 3.94 20.04
CA ASP A 48 -10.75 4.16 21.06
C ASP A 48 -10.85 3.01 22.07
N VAL A 49 -9.87 2.11 22.10
CA VAL A 49 -9.83 0.93 22.98
C VAL A 49 -8.43 0.77 23.59
N GLN A 50 -8.37 0.25 24.82
CA GLN A 50 -7.12 -0.21 25.43
C GLN A 50 -6.97 -1.72 25.20
N CYS A 51 -6.09 -2.12 24.28
CA CYS A 51 -5.84 -3.54 24.01
C CYS A 51 -4.76 -4.10 24.93
N VAL A 52 -4.98 -5.30 25.46
CA VAL A 52 -3.98 -6.02 26.27
C VAL A 52 -2.83 -6.53 25.39
N GLN A 53 -3.11 -6.87 24.13
CA GLN A 53 -2.13 -7.31 23.15
C GLN A 53 -2.03 -6.29 22.01
N ALA A 54 -0.81 -5.94 21.62
CA ALA A 54 -0.57 -5.15 20.41
C ALA A 54 -0.90 -6.00 19.17
N GLY A 55 -1.94 -5.60 18.45
CA GLY A 55 -2.20 -6.12 17.11
C GLY A 55 -1.20 -5.60 16.08
N ARG A 56 -1.27 -6.11 14.86
CA ARG A 56 -0.35 -5.73 13.77
C ARG A 56 -1.09 -5.47 12.46
N LEU A 57 -0.38 -4.83 11.54
CA LEU A 57 -0.78 -4.69 10.16
C LEU A 57 0.30 -5.32 9.28
N ILE A 58 -0.12 -6.17 8.34
CA ILE A 58 0.74 -6.75 7.32
C ILE A 58 0.15 -6.40 5.95
N VAL A 59 0.95 -5.73 5.13
CA VAL A 59 0.57 -5.32 3.77
C VAL A 59 1.48 -6.02 2.76
N ARG A 60 0.86 -6.72 1.81
CA ARG A 60 1.55 -7.26 0.63
C ARG A 60 1.78 -6.13 -0.36
N VAL A 61 3.03 -5.94 -0.75
CA VAL A 61 3.40 -4.98 -1.79
C VAL A 61 4.19 -5.67 -2.89
N THR A 62 4.10 -5.15 -4.11
CA THR A 62 5.01 -5.48 -5.20
C THR A 62 5.91 -4.30 -5.46
N VAL A 63 7.21 -4.51 -5.37
CA VAL A 63 8.24 -3.51 -5.66
C VAL A 63 8.80 -3.75 -7.05
N PHE A 64 8.99 -2.66 -7.80
CA PHE A 64 9.50 -2.64 -9.16
C PHE A 64 10.75 -1.75 -9.21
N GLY A 65 11.86 -2.30 -9.71
CA GLY A 65 13.11 -1.56 -9.90
C GLY A 65 13.88 -2.14 -11.09
N GLY A 66 14.57 -1.30 -11.88
CA GLY A 66 15.58 -1.75 -12.87
C GLY A 66 15.24 -2.95 -13.77
N GLY A 67 13.96 -3.19 -14.11
CA GLY A 67 13.51 -4.35 -14.90
C GLY A 67 13.11 -5.60 -14.10
N TRP A 68 13.30 -5.62 -12.79
CA TRP A 68 12.82 -6.66 -11.89
C TRP A 68 11.55 -6.24 -11.13
N SER A 69 10.80 -7.23 -10.65
CA SER A 69 9.73 -7.02 -9.66
C SER A 69 9.73 -8.14 -8.62
N ARG A 70 9.40 -7.81 -7.37
CA ARG A 70 9.35 -8.77 -6.26
C ARG A 70 8.29 -8.38 -5.24
N GLN A 71 7.68 -9.37 -4.61
CA GLN A 71 6.72 -9.17 -3.53
C GLN A 71 7.39 -9.14 -2.16
N PHE A 72 6.85 -8.29 -1.28
CA PHE A 72 7.28 -8.17 0.12
C PHE A 72 6.06 -8.05 1.04
N ASP A 73 6.22 -8.54 2.26
CA ASP A 73 5.31 -8.25 3.37
C ASP A 73 5.90 -7.16 4.23
N LEU A 74 5.17 -6.05 4.33
CA LEU A 74 5.58 -4.92 5.12
C LEU A 74 4.71 -4.81 6.37
N GLN A 75 5.37 -4.64 7.50
CA GLN A 75 4.77 -4.17 8.74
C GLN A 75 5.13 -2.69 8.93
N PRO A 76 4.20 -1.84 9.42
CA PRO A 76 4.52 -0.44 9.70
C PRO A 76 5.75 -0.30 10.60
N GLY A 77 6.69 0.55 10.19
CA GLY A 77 7.92 0.86 10.91
C GLY A 77 9.02 -0.20 10.83
N VAL A 78 8.79 -1.35 10.18
CA VAL A 78 9.80 -2.41 10.03
C VAL A 78 10.43 -2.31 8.64
N PRO A 79 11.73 -1.97 8.53
CA PRO A 79 12.42 -1.89 7.25
C PRO A 79 12.69 -3.29 6.68
N VAL A 80 12.53 -3.44 5.36
CA VAL A 80 12.96 -4.63 4.63
C VAL A 80 14.00 -4.27 3.59
N HIS A 81 14.98 -5.15 3.39
CA HIS A 81 16.03 -4.92 2.41
C HIS A 81 15.51 -5.13 0.98
N VAL A 82 15.74 -4.14 0.11
CA VAL A 82 15.29 -4.14 -1.29
C VAL A 82 16.42 -3.61 -2.15
N ALA A 83 16.99 -4.49 -2.99
CA ALA A 83 18.15 -4.21 -3.81
C ALA A 83 19.30 -3.62 -2.97
N ASP A 84 19.62 -2.35 -3.16
CA ASP A 84 20.71 -1.61 -2.54
C ASP A 84 20.24 -0.71 -1.37
N GLY A 85 18.96 -0.80 -1.00
CA GLY A 85 18.38 0.02 0.06
C GLY A 85 17.42 -0.72 0.99
N SER A 86 16.69 0.08 1.77
CA SER A 86 15.68 -0.37 2.71
C SER A 86 14.34 0.28 2.40
N LEU A 87 13.31 -0.54 2.19
CA LEU A 87 11.93 -0.11 2.03
C LEU A 87 11.19 -0.24 3.35
N THR A 88 10.49 0.82 3.76
CA THR A 88 9.67 0.83 4.98
C THR A 88 8.25 1.27 4.65
N LEU A 89 7.26 0.54 5.17
CA LEU A 89 5.90 1.07 5.30
C LEU A 89 5.90 2.03 6.50
N VAL A 90 5.87 3.33 6.25
CA VAL A 90 5.94 4.35 7.31
C VAL A 90 4.60 4.45 8.03
N GLU A 91 3.52 4.50 7.27
CA GLU A 91 2.19 4.72 7.82
C GLU A 91 1.12 4.00 7.00
N ALA A 92 0.05 3.57 7.68
CA ALA A 92 -1.16 3.09 7.05
C ALA A 92 -2.38 3.71 7.72
N THR A 93 -3.13 4.54 7.00
CA THR A 93 -4.34 5.19 7.51
C THR A 93 -5.60 4.66 6.81
N PRO A 94 -6.78 4.72 7.45
CA PRO A 94 -7.00 5.13 8.84
C PRO A 94 -6.54 4.07 9.85
N LEU A 95 -6.30 4.50 11.09
CA LEU A 95 -6.26 3.60 12.24
C LEU A 95 -7.69 3.09 12.54
N PRO A 96 -7.85 1.83 12.99
CA PRO A 96 -9.16 1.29 13.31
C PRO A 96 -9.84 2.05 14.45
N ARG A 97 -11.18 2.10 14.40
CA ARG A 97 -12.06 2.65 15.44
C ARG A 97 -13.27 1.74 15.59
N THR A 98 -13.76 1.48 16.80
CA THR A 98 -14.93 0.61 17.01
C THR A 98 -16.19 1.18 16.36
N THR A 99 -16.32 2.51 16.34
CA THR A 99 -17.46 3.24 15.73
C THR A 99 -17.45 3.18 14.20
N ARG A 100 -16.39 2.68 13.55
CA ARG A 100 -16.30 2.57 12.08
C ARG A 100 -15.98 1.12 11.68
N PRO A 101 -16.92 0.42 11.02
CA PRO A 101 -16.68 -0.94 10.56
C PRO A 101 -15.43 -1.03 9.67
N ARG A 102 -14.60 -2.07 9.90
CA ARG A 102 -13.40 -2.37 9.08
C ARG A 102 -13.73 -2.54 7.60
N THR A 103 -14.96 -2.95 7.27
CA THR A 103 -15.47 -3.04 5.89
C THR A 103 -15.57 -1.69 5.18
N ARG A 104 -15.57 -0.55 5.90
CA ARG A 104 -15.42 0.78 5.28
C ARG A 104 -13.96 1.25 5.18
N MET A 105 -13.00 0.48 5.70
CA MET A 105 -11.56 0.79 5.64
C MET A 105 -10.92 0.46 4.29
N HIS A 106 -11.68 0.09 3.26
CA HIS A 106 -11.18 0.00 1.87
C HIS A 106 -10.51 1.28 1.37
N ALA A 107 -10.72 2.41 2.05
CA ALA A 107 -9.99 3.64 1.82
C ALA A 107 -8.60 3.66 2.50
N TYR A 108 -7.90 2.53 2.58
CA TYR A 108 -6.52 2.51 3.06
C TYR A 108 -5.66 3.51 2.28
N ARG A 109 -4.73 4.15 2.99
CA ARG A 109 -3.63 4.93 2.43
C ARG A 109 -2.34 4.44 3.04
N PHE A 110 -1.37 4.15 2.21
CA PHE A 110 -0.06 3.66 2.60
C PHE A 110 1.01 4.66 2.22
N THR A 111 1.84 5.02 3.17
CA THR A 111 3.01 5.87 2.96
C THR A 111 4.24 4.99 3.03
N PHE A 112 5.04 4.99 1.97
CA PHE A 112 6.27 4.22 1.89
C PHE A 112 7.47 5.17 1.93
N ASN A 113 8.59 4.67 2.44
CA ASN A 113 9.87 5.36 2.36
C ASN A 113 10.94 4.37 1.91
N PHE A 114 11.79 4.79 0.98
CA PHE A 114 12.95 4.02 0.54
C PHE A 114 14.22 4.80 0.86
N GLN A 115 15.19 4.13 1.46
CA GLN A 115 16.50 4.69 1.80
C GLN A 115 17.58 3.79 1.18
N GLY A 116 18.27 4.29 0.16
CA GLY A 116 19.25 3.58 -0.66
C GLY A 116 19.49 4.33 -1.97
N GLY A 117 20.25 3.77 -2.91
CA GLY A 117 20.49 4.38 -4.23
C GLY A 117 21.79 5.15 -4.38
N LEU A 118 22.86 4.77 -3.68
CA LEU A 118 24.20 5.36 -3.87
C LEU A 118 24.86 4.90 -5.17
#